data_AF-A0A498RFK3-F1
#
_entry.id   AF-A0A498RFK3-F1
#
_cell.length_a   1.000
_cell.length_b   1.000
_cell.length_c   1.000
_cell.angle_alpha   90.00
_cell.angle_beta   90.00
_cell.angle_gamma   90.00
#
_symmetry.space_group_name_H-M   'P 1'
#
loop_
_entity.id
_entity.type
_entity.pdbx_description
1 polymer ?
#
loop_
_entity_poly.entity_id
_entity_poly.type
_entity_poly.pdbx_seq_one_letter_code
_entity_poly.pdbx_strand_id
1 'polypeptide(L)'
;MLEVVDSHFHIWDLDVLNLPWLDFCAGIKRSFSVDDLCKAYGKYDLDFKGGVYVEVDCDNAVKEDEYIFNLHNSTILARIMRVPHLCAHMRLPLKIAGVREPLHIETSPHGRCLEDSFMEGLEVLADKDMIFESCNRVEELQDMYNAVSRVPQTKVVINHCGNVTELTADYKRAMKKLAELPNVYCKVSGFATENKVFVKNLLDFLTGEFDHSKLIYASNFPVVELYSSFDEHLKAVREYFGDDADFFSKSARKLYKINKPQTFANVIRLRPEKAEYYKKLHANPFSGINKKIRECGITKYQIFNRDDLLFSIMEYCGDDFEYDMAKMAQDPETQRWWQETDPCQMRIAGAFKSEWWADMKLVYDLNKN
;
A
#
# COMPACT_ATOMS: atom_id res chain seq x y z
N MET A 1 4.62 17.05 -13.22
CA MET A 1 5.58 15.99 -12.93
C MET A 1 4.80 14.81 -12.38
N LEU A 2 4.97 13.62 -12.94
CA LEU A 2 4.28 12.42 -12.46
C LEU A 2 4.80 12.06 -11.07
N GLU A 3 3.91 11.91 -10.09
CA GLU A 3 4.26 11.40 -8.77
C GLU A 3 4.54 9.89 -8.86
N VAL A 4 5.65 9.43 -8.26
CA VAL A 4 6.04 8.01 -8.25
C VAL A 4 6.33 7.54 -6.83
N VAL A 5 5.72 6.42 -6.46
CA VAL A 5 6.07 5.60 -5.30
C VAL A 5 6.53 4.24 -5.79
N ASP A 6 7.78 3.91 -5.53
CA ASP A 6 8.34 2.60 -5.92
C ASP A 6 7.89 1.53 -4.94
N SER A 7 6.95 0.67 -5.32
CA SER A 7 6.45 -0.36 -4.40
C SER A 7 7.43 -1.51 -4.15
N HIS A 8 8.59 -1.54 -4.81
CA HIS A 8 9.59 -2.60 -4.57
C HIS A 8 10.99 -2.12 -4.91
N PHE A 9 11.77 -1.86 -3.87
CA PHE A 9 13.22 -1.71 -4.01
C PHE A 9 13.96 -2.41 -2.87
N HIS A 10 15.24 -2.61 -3.12
CA HIS A 10 16.19 -3.17 -2.19
C HIS A 10 17.36 -2.20 -1.99
N ILE A 11 17.92 -2.21 -0.78
CA ILE A 11 19.17 -1.56 -0.42
C ILE A 11 19.90 -2.48 0.54
N TRP A 12 21.23 -2.41 0.52
CA TRP A 12 22.06 -3.18 1.43
C TRP A 12 23.46 -2.57 1.51
N ASP A 13 24.13 -2.81 2.62
CA ASP A 13 25.55 -2.51 2.77
C ASP A 13 26.31 -3.80 3.07
N LEU A 14 27.23 -4.18 2.18
CA LEU A 14 28.00 -5.42 2.28
C LEU A 14 29.08 -5.38 3.37
N ASP A 15 29.40 -4.20 3.91
CA ASP A 15 30.23 -4.08 5.10
C ASP A 15 29.44 -4.40 6.38
N VAL A 16 28.10 -4.37 6.30
CA VAL A 16 27.19 -4.62 7.43
C VAL A 16 26.46 -5.95 7.29
N LEU A 17 25.91 -6.26 6.13
CA LEU A 17 25.05 -7.43 5.87
C LEU A 17 25.80 -8.47 5.04
N ASN A 18 25.48 -9.74 5.26
CA ASN A 18 25.98 -10.82 4.44
C ASN A 18 24.85 -11.38 3.56
N LEU A 19 25.09 -11.41 2.25
CA LEU A 19 24.10 -11.78 1.23
C LEU A 19 24.70 -12.85 0.31
N PRO A 20 24.66 -14.14 0.70
CA PRO A 20 25.32 -15.20 -0.05
C PRO A 20 24.85 -15.33 -1.50
N TRP A 21 23.58 -15.01 -1.78
CA TRP A 21 23.00 -15.09 -3.12
C TRP A 21 23.68 -14.13 -4.13
N LEU A 22 24.34 -13.06 -3.66
CA LEU A 22 25.07 -12.14 -4.53
C LEU A 22 26.31 -12.76 -5.19
N ASP A 23 26.81 -13.89 -4.69
CA ASP A 23 27.93 -14.62 -5.31
C ASP A 23 27.62 -15.08 -6.75
N PHE A 24 26.34 -15.25 -7.06
CA PHE A 24 25.86 -15.67 -8.38
C PHE A 24 25.31 -14.51 -9.23
N CYS A 25 25.33 -13.28 -8.70
CA CYS A 25 24.72 -12.09 -9.31
C CYS A 25 25.79 -11.06 -9.71
N ALA A 26 26.60 -11.42 -10.72
CA ALA A 26 27.59 -10.51 -11.29
C ALA A 26 26.92 -9.20 -11.74
N GLY A 27 27.51 -8.05 -11.37
CA GLY A 27 26.99 -6.70 -11.70
C GLY A 27 26.35 -5.95 -10.53
N ILE A 28 25.77 -6.67 -9.55
CA ILE A 28 25.15 -6.06 -8.37
C ILE A 28 25.81 -6.46 -7.04
N LYS A 29 26.92 -7.20 -7.07
CA LYS A 29 27.72 -7.56 -5.88
C LYS A 29 28.52 -6.36 -5.34
N ARG A 30 27.81 -5.34 -4.85
CA ARG A 30 28.31 -4.12 -4.20
C ARG A 30 27.22 -3.51 -3.30
N SER A 31 27.55 -2.60 -2.40
CA SER A 31 26.54 -1.89 -1.58
C SER A 31 25.68 -0.96 -2.43
N PHE A 32 24.40 -0.84 -2.05
CA PHE A 32 23.43 0.09 -2.64
C PHE A 32 22.68 0.83 -1.54
N SER A 33 22.64 2.15 -1.67
CA SER A 33 22.01 3.06 -0.71
C SER A 33 20.69 3.62 -1.22
N VAL A 34 19.93 4.26 -0.33
CA VAL A 34 18.75 5.07 -0.73
C VAL A 34 19.15 6.19 -1.70
N ASP A 35 20.33 6.78 -1.54
CA ASP A 35 20.80 7.84 -2.43
C ASP A 35 21.02 7.32 -3.86
N ASP A 36 21.39 6.06 -4.03
CA ASP A 36 21.54 5.46 -5.36
C ASP A 36 20.18 5.25 -6.04
N LEU A 37 19.16 4.87 -5.27
CA LEU A 37 17.77 4.83 -5.74
C LEU A 37 17.30 6.24 -6.15
N CYS A 38 17.52 7.24 -5.30
CA CYS A 38 17.17 8.64 -5.59
C CYS A 38 17.88 9.15 -6.85
N LYS A 39 19.16 8.81 -7.05
CA LYS A 39 19.90 9.14 -8.28
C LYS A 39 19.33 8.44 -9.52
N ALA A 40 18.89 7.19 -9.39
CA ALA A 40 18.26 6.46 -10.49
C ALA A 40 16.99 7.17 -10.99
N TYR A 41 16.10 7.56 -10.08
CA TYR A 41 14.90 8.34 -10.41
C TYR A 41 15.22 9.79 -10.82
N GLY A 42 16.23 10.42 -10.20
CA GLY A 42 16.59 11.82 -10.44
C GLY A 42 17.10 12.13 -11.85
N LYS A 43 17.32 11.12 -12.70
CA LYS A 43 17.58 11.31 -14.13
C LYS A 43 16.35 11.75 -14.93
N TYR A 44 15.15 11.62 -14.36
CA TYR A 44 13.88 11.81 -15.04
C TYR A 44 13.07 12.97 -14.44
N ASP A 45 12.16 13.54 -15.23
CA ASP A 45 11.18 14.54 -14.76
C ASP A 45 10.04 13.85 -13.98
N LEU A 46 10.38 13.25 -12.84
CA LEU A 46 9.49 12.51 -11.94
C LEU A 46 9.55 13.08 -10.53
N ASP A 47 8.40 13.15 -9.87
CA ASP A 47 8.29 13.55 -8.48
C ASP A 47 8.34 12.30 -7.60
N PHE A 48 9.56 11.78 -7.42
CA PHE A 48 9.82 10.56 -6.65
C PHE A 48 9.59 10.81 -5.15
N LYS A 49 8.59 10.14 -4.57
CA LYS A 49 8.23 10.28 -3.15
C LYS A 49 8.94 9.29 -2.23
N GLY A 50 9.60 8.28 -2.80
CA GLY A 50 10.19 7.17 -2.08
C GLY A 50 9.55 5.84 -2.45
N GLY A 51 9.72 4.83 -1.59
CA GLY A 51 9.24 3.50 -1.91
C GLY A 51 9.06 2.57 -0.72
N VAL A 52 8.69 1.33 -1.04
CA VAL A 52 8.57 0.22 -0.11
C VAL A 52 9.86 -0.59 -0.18
N TYR A 53 10.59 -0.58 0.94
CA TYR A 53 11.72 -1.48 1.12
C TYR A 53 11.21 -2.91 1.27
N VAL A 54 11.82 -3.85 0.55
CA VAL A 54 11.59 -5.28 0.70
C VAL A 54 12.89 -5.95 1.12
N GLU A 55 12.78 -6.88 2.07
CA GLU A 55 13.91 -7.65 2.59
C GLU A 55 14.79 -8.26 1.50
N VAL A 56 16.06 -8.49 1.81
CA VAL A 56 17.11 -8.82 0.84
C VAL A 56 17.63 -10.25 0.99
N ASP A 57 16.92 -11.11 1.71
CA ASP A 57 17.33 -12.48 2.01
C ASP A 57 18.71 -12.52 2.72
N CYS A 58 18.91 -11.61 3.68
CA CYS A 58 20.09 -11.58 4.54
C CYS A 58 20.18 -12.87 5.35
N ASP A 59 21.37 -13.46 5.44
CA ASP A 59 21.59 -14.68 6.23
C ASP A 59 21.22 -14.51 7.71
N ASN A 60 21.25 -13.27 8.19
CA ASN A 60 20.78 -12.85 9.50
C ASN A 60 19.70 -11.77 9.36
N ALA A 61 18.43 -12.21 9.36
CA ALA A 61 17.25 -11.35 9.29
C ALA A 61 17.20 -10.29 10.40
N VAL A 62 17.65 -10.60 11.62
CA VAL A 62 17.63 -9.63 12.73
C VAL A 62 18.64 -8.50 12.49
N LYS A 63 19.80 -8.82 11.92
CA LYS A 63 20.81 -7.82 11.56
C LYS A 63 20.31 -6.88 10.46
N GLU A 64 19.57 -7.43 9.51
CA GLU A 64 18.89 -6.65 8.47
C GLU A 64 17.82 -5.73 9.07
N ASP A 65 16.99 -6.24 9.98
CA ASP A 65 16.04 -5.41 10.73
C ASP A 65 16.77 -4.23 11.39
N GLU A 66 17.78 -4.50 12.21
CA GLU A 66 18.55 -3.47 12.90
C GLU A 66 19.14 -2.43 11.95
N TYR A 67 19.75 -2.87 10.85
CA TYR A 67 20.31 -1.96 9.84
C TYR A 67 19.23 -1.04 9.25
N ILE A 68 18.14 -1.62 8.75
CA ILE A 68 17.08 -0.87 8.04
C ILE A 68 16.32 0.08 8.96
N PHE A 69 16.12 -0.29 10.23
CA PHE A 69 15.47 0.59 11.21
C PHE A 69 16.39 1.75 11.65
N ASN A 70 17.71 1.55 11.66
CA ASN A 70 18.68 2.58 12.05
C ASN A 70 18.99 3.62 10.95
N LEU A 71 18.59 3.38 9.69
CA LEU A 71 18.82 4.34 8.60
C LEU A 71 18.03 5.66 8.74
N HIS A 72 16.92 5.68 9.48
CA HIS A 72 16.05 6.86 9.69
C HIS A 72 15.79 7.71 8.43
N ASN A 73 15.58 7.06 7.28
CA ASN A 73 15.43 7.73 5.99
C ASN A 73 13.95 7.86 5.57
N SER A 74 13.51 9.08 5.25
CA SER A 74 12.11 9.38 4.89
C SER A 74 11.67 8.85 3.52
N THR A 75 12.61 8.46 2.66
CA THR A 75 12.34 7.82 1.36
C THR A 75 11.90 6.37 1.53
N ILE A 76 12.19 5.73 2.68
CA ILE A 76 11.64 4.41 3.03
C ILE A 76 10.24 4.62 3.63
N LEU A 77 9.23 4.55 2.77
CA LEU A 77 7.84 4.86 3.09
C LEU A 77 7.15 3.70 3.82
N ALA A 78 7.52 2.46 3.49
CA ALA A 78 7.07 1.25 4.16
C ALA A 78 8.17 0.18 4.10
N ARG A 79 8.04 -0.85 4.95
CA ARG A 79 9.00 -1.93 5.12
C ARG A 79 8.28 -3.27 5.07
N ILE A 80 8.78 -4.16 4.22
CA ILE A 80 8.43 -5.58 4.16
C ILE A 80 9.64 -6.35 4.65
N MET A 81 9.55 -6.89 5.86
CA MET A 81 10.69 -7.55 6.51
C MET A 81 10.63 -9.06 6.36
N ARG A 82 11.77 -9.72 6.53
CA ARG A 82 11.85 -11.17 6.38
C ARG A 82 11.16 -11.88 7.53
N VAL A 83 10.36 -12.88 7.20
CA VAL A 83 9.98 -13.94 8.14
C VAL A 83 10.61 -15.26 7.64
N PRO A 84 11.46 -15.93 8.44
CA PRO A 84 12.06 -17.21 8.01
C PRO A 84 11.04 -18.33 7.84
N HIS A 85 9.95 -18.28 8.61
CA HIS A 85 8.86 -19.24 8.57
C HIS A 85 7.55 -18.58 9.02
N LEU A 86 6.63 -18.38 8.08
CA LEU A 86 5.29 -17.85 8.32
C LEU A 86 4.48 -18.87 9.14
N CYS A 87 4.05 -18.48 10.34
CA CYS A 87 3.34 -19.32 11.30
C CYS A 87 2.57 -18.50 12.33
N ALA A 88 1.68 -19.15 13.10
CA ALA A 88 0.85 -18.51 14.14
C ALA A 88 1.65 -17.69 15.19
N HIS A 89 2.89 -18.08 15.46
CA HIS A 89 3.75 -17.50 16.49
C HIS A 89 5.00 -16.81 15.91
N MET A 90 4.95 -16.38 14.65
CA MET A 90 6.05 -15.65 14.03
C MET A 90 6.35 -14.35 14.77
N ARG A 91 7.61 -13.91 14.70
CA ARG A 91 8.03 -12.61 15.22
C ARG A 91 7.87 -11.56 14.14
N LEU A 92 7.25 -10.44 14.50
CA LEU A 92 7.02 -9.31 13.62
C LEU A 92 7.72 -8.07 14.21
N PRO A 93 8.70 -7.48 13.51
CA PRO A 93 9.22 -6.17 13.88
C PRO A 93 8.11 -5.12 13.95
N LEU A 94 8.23 -4.16 14.87
CA LEU A 94 7.27 -3.06 14.98
C LEU A 94 7.44 -2.09 13.79
N LYS A 95 6.36 -1.42 13.38
CA LYS A 95 6.35 -0.40 12.30
C LYS A 95 6.73 -0.94 10.91
N ILE A 96 6.41 -2.21 10.62
CA ILE A 96 6.45 -2.79 9.28
C ILE A 96 5.06 -2.72 8.64
N ALA A 97 5.01 -2.74 7.30
CA ALA A 97 3.77 -2.83 6.54
C ALA A 97 3.36 -4.30 6.28
N GLY A 98 4.32 -5.22 6.37
CA GLY A 98 4.13 -6.61 6.03
C GLY A 98 5.42 -7.42 6.12
N VAL A 99 5.35 -8.66 5.66
CA VAL A 99 6.48 -9.59 5.65
C VAL A 99 6.61 -10.34 4.33
N ARG A 100 7.80 -10.88 4.10
CA ARG A 100 8.08 -11.84 3.02
C ARG A 100 8.74 -13.07 3.61
N GLU A 101 8.24 -14.25 3.23
CA GLU A 101 8.98 -15.51 3.31
C GLU A 101 9.50 -15.80 1.89
N PRO A 102 10.81 -15.90 1.64
CA PRO A 102 11.33 -16.21 0.31
C PRO A 102 10.91 -17.61 -0.14
N LEU A 103 9.91 -17.72 -1.02
CA LEU A 103 9.38 -19.02 -1.45
C LEU A 103 10.10 -19.58 -2.68
N HIS A 104 10.75 -18.72 -3.48
CA HIS A 104 11.40 -19.09 -4.74
C HIS A 104 12.86 -19.60 -4.61
N ILE A 105 13.48 -19.46 -3.43
CA ILE A 105 14.89 -19.81 -3.22
C ILE A 105 15.08 -21.32 -3.13
N GLU A 106 16.25 -21.84 -3.54
CA GLU A 106 16.53 -23.28 -3.61
C GLU A 106 16.23 -24.05 -2.31
N THR A 107 16.43 -23.42 -1.16
CA THR A 107 16.20 -24.04 0.17
C THR A 107 14.74 -24.06 0.60
N SER A 108 13.84 -23.31 -0.06
CA SER A 108 12.41 -23.32 0.25
C SER A 108 11.74 -24.55 -0.36
N PRO A 109 11.05 -25.40 0.42
CA PRO A 109 10.42 -26.60 -0.08
C PRO A 109 9.24 -26.28 -0.99
N HIS A 110 9.03 -27.14 -2.00
CA HIS A 110 7.87 -27.04 -2.86
C HIS A 110 6.57 -27.24 -2.07
N GLY A 111 5.57 -26.41 -2.34
CA GLY A 111 4.27 -26.48 -1.66
C GLY A 111 4.28 -25.90 -0.23
N ARG A 112 5.33 -25.17 0.18
CA ARG A 112 5.41 -24.49 1.50
C ARG A 112 4.17 -23.66 1.82
N CYS A 113 3.59 -22.99 0.83
CA CYS A 113 2.38 -22.17 1.02
C CYS A 113 1.10 -22.98 1.30
N LEU A 114 1.13 -24.31 1.11
CA LEU A 114 -0.01 -25.20 1.37
C LEU A 114 -0.02 -25.76 2.80
N GLU A 115 1.05 -25.57 3.55
CA GLU A 115 1.16 -26.05 4.94
C GLU A 115 0.22 -25.29 5.87
N ASP A 116 -0.32 -25.97 6.88
CA ASP A 116 -1.23 -25.34 7.85
C ASP A 116 -0.56 -24.17 8.60
N SER A 117 0.74 -24.27 8.91
CA SER A 117 1.47 -23.17 9.55
C SER A 117 1.50 -21.91 8.67
N PHE A 118 1.64 -22.07 7.35
CA PHE A 118 1.62 -20.93 6.44
C PHE A 118 0.26 -20.21 6.50
N MET A 119 -0.82 -20.98 6.55
CA MET A 119 -2.19 -20.46 6.60
C MET A 119 -2.46 -19.74 7.92
N GLU A 120 -2.07 -20.33 9.05
CA GLU A 120 -2.14 -19.68 10.36
C GLU A 120 -1.37 -18.35 10.38
N GLY A 121 -0.20 -18.31 9.73
CA GLY A 121 0.56 -17.07 9.63
C GLY A 121 -0.08 -16.02 8.72
N LEU A 122 -0.74 -16.42 7.63
CA LEU A 122 -1.57 -15.50 6.83
C LEU A 122 -2.73 -14.92 7.66
N GLU A 123 -3.38 -15.73 8.49
CA GLU A 123 -4.45 -15.28 9.41
C GLU A 123 -3.92 -14.24 10.40
N VAL A 124 -2.72 -14.45 10.97
CA VAL A 124 -2.06 -13.46 11.83
C VAL A 124 -1.80 -12.14 11.10
N LEU A 125 -1.42 -12.18 9.82
CA LEU A 125 -1.24 -10.97 9.02
C LEU A 125 -2.57 -10.26 8.73
N ALA A 126 -3.64 -11.00 8.44
CA ALA A 126 -4.98 -10.44 8.27
C ALA A 126 -5.45 -9.70 9.53
N ASP A 127 -5.32 -10.33 10.69
CA ASP A 127 -5.73 -9.75 11.98
C ASP A 127 -4.99 -8.45 12.31
N LYS A 128 -3.75 -8.32 11.82
CA LYS A 128 -2.91 -7.13 11.99
C LYS A 128 -3.03 -6.14 10.83
N ASP A 129 -3.84 -6.44 9.81
CA ASP A 129 -3.96 -5.71 8.55
C ASP A 129 -2.57 -5.39 7.95
N MET A 130 -1.73 -6.43 7.92
CA MET A 130 -0.39 -6.49 7.35
C MET A 130 -0.39 -7.28 6.04
N ILE A 131 0.58 -6.98 5.18
CA ILE A 131 0.70 -7.57 3.85
C ILE A 131 1.62 -8.79 3.87
N PHE A 132 1.27 -9.82 3.11
CA PHE A 132 2.23 -10.86 2.69
C PHE A 132 2.75 -10.56 1.28
N GLU A 133 4.06 -10.49 1.12
CA GLU A 133 4.71 -10.37 -0.19
C GLU A 133 5.12 -11.73 -0.70
N SER A 134 4.62 -12.07 -1.88
CA SER A 134 4.65 -13.41 -2.44
C SER A 134 5.62 -13.48 -3.61
N CYS A 135 6.85 -13.90 -3.34
CA CYS A 135 7.87 -14.18 -4.36
C CYS A 135 8.03 -15.71 -4.53
N ASN A 136 7.20 -16.28 -5.41
CA ASN A 136 7.11 -17.72 -5.68
C ASN A 136 7.87 -18.11 -6.95
N ARG A 137 8.11 -19.41 -7.13
CA ARG A 137 8.39 -19.93 -8.48
C ARG A 137 7.13 -19.88 -9.34
N VAL A 138 7.30 -19.80 -10.65
CA VAL A 138 6.19 -19.63 -11.61
C VAL A 138 5.21 -20.81 -11.52
N GLU A 139 5.73 -22.03 -11.37
CA GLU A 139 4.98 -23.27 -11.29
C GLU A 139 4.14 -23.40 -10.01
N GLU A 140 4.45 -22.61 -8.97
CA GLU A 140 3.79 -22.65 -7.66
C GLU A 140 2.70 -21.58 -7.49
N LEU A 141 2.45 -20.77 -8.52
CA LEU A 141 1.40 -19.74 -8.47
C LEU A 141 0.00 -20.33 -8.25
N GLN A 142 -0.24 -21.55 -8.75
CA GLN A 142 -1.50 -22.25 -8.50
C GLN A 142 -1.64 -22.65 -7.01
N ASP A 143 -0.54 -23.00 -6.35
CA ASP A 143 -0.54 -23.32 -4.92
C ASP A 143 -0.72 -22.06 -4.08
N MET A 144 -0.12 -20.95 -4.47
CA MET A 144 -0.38 -19.66 -3.85
C MET A 144 -1.86 -19.26 -3.95
N TYR A 145 -2.53 -19.49 -5.09
CA TYR A 145 -3.98 -19.29 -5.19
C TYR A 145 -4.75 -20.18 -4.20
N ASN A 146 -4.39 -21.46 -4.10
CA ASN A 146 -5.03 -22.40 -3.18
C ASN A 146 -4.86 -21.95 -1.72
N ALA A 147 -3.71 -21.36 -1.39
CA ALA A 147 -3.42 -20.80 -0.08
C ALA A 147 -4.27 -19.55 0.21
N VAL A 148 -4.15 -18.53 -0.64
CA VAL A 148 -4.78 -17.22 -0.41
C VAL A 148 -6.30 -17.27 -0.50
N SER A 149 -6.87 -18.16 -1.30
CA SER A 149 -8.33 -18.36 -1.37
C SER A 149 -8.94 -18.87 -0.06
N ARG A 150 -8.17 -19.49 0.83
CA ARG A 150 -8.63 -19.93 2.16
C ARG A 150 -8.58 -18.81 3.21
N VAL A 151 -7.78 -17.77 2.97
CA VAL A 151 -7.64 -16.61 3.88
C VAL A 151 -7.89 -15.30 3.11
N PRO A 152 -9.14 -15.06 2.62
CA PRO A 152 -9.46 -13.92 1.76
C PRO A 152 -9.32 -12.55 2.45
N GLN A 153 -9.09 -12.53 3.76
CA GLN A 153 -8.85 -11.30 4.54
C GLN A 153 -7.40 -10.82 4.43
N THR A 154 -6.43 -11.70 4.16
CA THR A 154 -5.01 -11.34 4.10
C THR A 154 -4.69 -10.67 2.78
N LYS A 155 -4.11 -9.47 2.81
CA LYS A 155 -3.62 -8.83 1.58
C LYS A 155 -2.35 -9.53 1.11
N VAL A 156 -2.35 -10.00 -0.14
CA VAL A 156 -1.20 -10.65 -0.75
C VAL A 156 -0.76 -9.88 -1.99
N VAL A 157 0.54 -9.65 -2.10
CA VAL A 157 1.14 -8.95 -3.24
C VAL A 157 2.03 -9.93 -4.00
N ILE A 158 1.61 -10.31 -5.20
CA ILE A 158 2.42 -11.11 -6.10
C ILE A 158 3.58 -10.26 -6.59
N ASN A 159 4.80 -10.69 -6.28
CA ASN A 159 6.02 -10.05 -6.76
C ASN A 159 6.26 -10.36 -8.23
N HIS A 160 6.87 -9.41 -8.94
CA HIS A 160 7.55 -9.66 -10.20
C HIS A 160 6.69 -10.33 -11.28
N CYS A 161 5.40 -9.96 -11.36
CA CYS A 161 4.45 -10.63 -12.26
C CYS A 161 4.45 -12.17 -12.08
N GLY A 162 4.69 -12.67 -10.87
CA GLY A 162 4.82 -14.10 -10.59
C GLY A 162 6.11 -14.73 -11.09
N ASN A 163 7.19 -13.95 -11.25
CA ASN A 163 8.51 -14.37 -11.78
C ASN A 163 8.47 -14.94 -13.20
N VAL A 164 7.51 -14.48 -14.01
CA VAL A 164 7.25 -14.99 -15.36
C VAL A 164 8.39 -14.70 -16.33
N THR A 165 8.82 -15.73 -17.06
CA THR A 165 9.75 -15.63 -18.20
C THR A 165 9.06 -15.98 -19.52
N GLU A 166 7.95 -16.71 -19.47
CA GLU A 166 7.11 -17.06 -20.62
C GLU A 166 5.63 -17.11 -20.22
N LEU A 167 4.75 -16.64 -21.12
CA LEU A 167 3.29 -16.63 -20.92
C LEU A 167 2.65 -17.99 -21.22
N THR A 168 3.08 -19.03 -20.51
CA THR A 168 2.55 -20.39 -20.66
C THR A 168 1.05 -20.44 -20.29
N ALA A 169 0.36 -21.49 -20.76
CA ALA A 169 -1.05 -21.69 -20.42
C ALA A 169 -1.26 -21.85 -18.90
N ASP A 170 -0.30 -22.44 -18.20
CA ASP A 170 -0.39 -22.74 -16.76
C ASP A 170 -0.23 -21.46 -15.94
N TYR A 171 0.77 -20.63 -16.28
CA TYR A 171 0.94 -19.29 -15.72
C TYR A 171 -0.33 -18.45 -15.89
N LYS A 172 -0.88 -18.38 -17.12
CA LYS A 172 -2.09 -17.59 -17.40
C LYS A 172 -3.28 -18.06 -16.56
N ARG A 173 -3.48 -19.37 -16.43
CA ARG A 173 -4.58 -19.93 -15.62
C ARG A 173 -4.41 -19.59 -14.13
N ALA A 174 -3.20 -19.71 -13.59
CA ALA A 174 -2.93 -19.39 -12.19
C ALA A 174 -3.11 -17.89 -11.90
N MET A 175 -2.52 -17.01 -12.73
CA MET A 175 -2.63 -15.56 -12.56
C MET A 175 -4.05 -15.03 -12.73
N LYS A 176 -4.84 -15.61 -13.65
CA LYS A 176 -6.26 -15.28 -13.77
C LYS A 176 -7.03 -15.57 -12.48
N LYS A 177 -6.83 -16.75 -11.90
CA LYS A 177 -7.45 -17.12 -10.62
C LYS A 177 -7.01 -16.21 -9.48
N LEU A 178 -5.74 -15.82 -9.45
CA LEU A 178 -5.22 -14.85 -8.48
C LEU A 178 -5.87 -13.47 -8.64
N ALA A 179 -6.07 -13.01 -9.88
CA ALA A 179 -6.68 -11.72 -10.18
C ALA A 179 -8.14 -11.60 -9.71
N GLU A 180 -8.88 -12.71 -9.75
CA GLU A 180 -10.28 -12.81 -9.29
C GLU A 180 -10.41 -12.62 -7.76
N LEU A 181 -9.34 -12.83 -7.00
CA LEU A 181 -9.36 -12.65 -5.55
C LEU A 181 -9.39 -11.15 -5.18
N PRO A 182 -10.24 -10.72 -4.23
CA PRO A 182 -10.39 -9.31 -3.87
C PRO A 182 -9.18 -8.73 -3.12
N ASN A 183 -8.35 -9.60 -2.55
CA ASN A 183 -7.24 -9.31 -1.65
C ASN A 183 -5.85 -9.53 -2.30
N VAL A 184 -5.79 -9.82 -3.60
CA VAL A 184 -4.53 -10.05 -4.32
C VAL A 184 -4.18 -8.88 -5.23
N TYR A 185 -2.93 -8.44 -5.14
CA TYR A 185 -2.33 -7.37 -5.93
C TYR A 185 -1.14 -7.92 -6.70
N CYS A 186 -0.69 -7.23 -7.75
CA CYS A 186 0.47 -7.65 -8.54
C CYS A 186 1.39 -6.47 -8.81
N LYS A 187 2.68 -6.67 -8.50
CA LYS A 187 3.75 -5.73 -8.85
C LYS A 187 4.19 -5.95 -10.27
N VAL A 188 4.13 -4.90 -11.09
CA VAL A 188 4.61 -4.91 -12.47
C VAL A 188 6.12 -4.63 -12.47
N SER A 189 6.90 -5.69 -12.35
CA SER A 189 8.37 -5.69 -12.26
C SER A 189 8.92 -7.08 -12.58
N GLY A 190 10.24 -7.28 -12.53
CA GLY A 190 10.83 -8.63 -12.51
C GLY A 190 10.79 -9.41 -13.83
N PHE A 191 10.76 -8.70 -14.96
CA PHE A 191 10.78 -9.30 -16.30
C PHE A 191 11.81 -8.62 -17.19
N ALA A 192 12.42 -9.38 -18.09
CA ALA A 192 13.35 -8.86 -19.10
C ALA A 192 12.63 -7.97 -20.11
N THR A 193 13.27 -6.88 -20.54
CA THR A 193 12.67 -5.87 -21.44
C THR A 193 13.20 -5.89 -22.87
N GLU A 194 14.14 -6.80 -23.18
CA GLU A 194 14.73 -6.93 -24.51
C GLU A 194 13.69 -7.34 -25.56
N ASN A 195 12.84 -8.32 -25.22
CA ASN A 195 11.76 -8.77 -26.09
C ASN A 195 10.51 -7.91 -25.88
N LYS A 196 10.39 -6.83 -26.67
CA LYS A 196 9.25 -5.90 -26.60
C LYS A 196 7.90 -6.56 -26.90
N VAL A 197 7.86 -7.63 -27.69
CA VAL A 197 6.63 -8.40 -27.95
C VAL A 197 6.19 -9.17 -26.70
N PHE A 198 7.13 -9.80 -25.99
CA PHE A 198 6.86 -10.45 -24.71
C PHE A 198 6.36 -9.44 -23.67
N VAL A 199 7.06 -8.31 -23.50
CA VAL A 199 6.65 -7.24 -22.57
C VAL A 199 5.21 -6.79 -22.87
N LYS A 200 4.92 -6.44 -24.12
CA LYS A 200 3.56 -6.01 -24.51
C LYS A 200 2.52 -7.08 -24.18
N ASN A 201 2.77 -8.33 -24.56
CA ASN A 201 1.82 -9.42 -24.30
C ASN A 201 1.62 -9.70 -22.81
N LEU A 202 2.66 -9.53 -21.99
CA LEU A 202 2.57 -9.69 -20.54
C LEU A 202 1.71 -8.57 -19.93
N LEU A 203 1.96 -7.32 -20.31
CA LEU A 203 1.21 -6.18 -19.79
C LEU A 203 -0.25 -6.19 -20.28
N ASP A 204 -0.51 -6.56 -21.53
CA ASP A 204 -1.87 -6.78 -22.06
C ASP A 204 -2.61 -7.87 -21.28
N PHE A 205 -1.92 -8.97 -20.96
CA PHE A 205 -2.51 -10.03 -20.16
C PHE A 205 -2.84 -9.56 -18.74
N LEU A 206 -1.90 -8.91 -18.06
CA LEU A 206 -2.10 -8.45 -16.69
C LEU A 206 -3.22 -7.42 -16.59
N THR A 207 -3.25 -6.43 -17.48
CA THR A 207 -4.33 -5.41 -17.50
C THR A 207 -5.67 -5.94 -17.98
N GLY A 208 -5.67 -7.05 -18.74
CA GLY A 208 -6.89 -7.75 -19.13
C GLY A 208 -7.51 -8.59 -18.02
N GLU A 209 -6.73 -9.09 -17.06
CA GLU A 209 -7.22 -9.97 -16.00
C GLU A 209 -7.34 -9.28 -14.62
N PHE A 210 -6.41 -8.39 -14.25
CA PHE A 210 -6.47 -7.66 -12.98
C PHE A 210 -7.26 -6.37 -13.11
N ASP A 211 -8.08 -6.07 -12.10
CA ASP A 211 -8.59 -4.72 -11.91
C ASP A 211 -7.41 -3.74 -11.86
N HIS A 212 -7.52 -2.61 -12.55
CA HIS A 212 -6.43 -1.64 -12.65
C HIS A 212 -5.86 -1.23 -11.27
N SER A 213 -6.72 -1.06 -10.26
CA SER A 213 -6.33 -0.73 -8.88
C SER A 213 -5.54 -1.81 -8.13
N LYS A 214 -5.39 -3.01 -8.71
CA LYS A 214 -4.61 -4.13 -8.15
C LYS A 214 -3.22 -4.25 -8.78
N LEU A 215 -2.93 -3.48 -9.83
CA LEU A 215 -1.61 -3.41 -10.45
C LEU A 215 -0.84 -2.22 -9.89
N ILE A 216 0.39 -2.46 -9.44
CA ILE A 216 1.24 -1.42 -8.85
C ILE A 216 2.63 -1.41 -9.48
N TYR A 217 3.16 -0.21 -9.69
CA TYR A 217 4.52 -0.02 -10.19
C TYR A 217 5.56 -0.48 -9.17
N ALA A 218 6.61 -1.15 -9.66
CA ALA A 218 7.77 -1.57 -8.90
C ALA A 218 9.01 -1.53 -9.80
N SER A 219 10.14 -1.02 -9.32
CA SER A 219 11.37 -1.04 -10.12
C SER A 219 12.14 -2.35 -9.98
N ASN A 220 12.07 -2.97 -8.80
CA ASN A 220 13.00 -4.03 -8.38
C ASN A 220 14.46 -3.56 -8.35
N PHE A 221 14.72 -2.27 -8.11
CA PHE A 221 16.07 -1.74 -7.98
C PHE A 221 16.80 -2.37 -6.78
N PRO A 222 18.09 -2.71 -6.89
CA PRO A 222 18.93 -2.69 -8.09
C PRO A 222 18.93 -4.02 -8.86
N VAL A 223 18.15 -5.01 -8.41
CA VAL A 223 18.08 -6.37 -8.97
C VAL A 223 17.61 -6.37 -10.43
N VAL A 224 16.89 -5.35 -10.85
CA VAL A 224 16.52 -5.10 -12.26
C VAL A 224 17.70 -5.17 -13.23
N GLU A 225 18.91 -4.81 -12.78
CA GLU A 225 20.14 -4.84 -13.58
C GLU A 225 20.61 -6.28 -13.94
N LEU A 226 19.99 -7.33 -13.38
CA LEU A 226 20.30 -8.72 -13.72
C LEU A 226 19.59 -9.23 -14.98
N TYR A 227 18.49 -8.60 -15.37
CA TYR A 227 17.64 -9.06 -16.49
C TYR A 227 17.23 -7.91 -17.43
N SER A 228 17.57 -6.67 -17.08
CA SER A 228 17.26 -5.45 -17.83
C SER A 228 18.19 -4.32 -17.34
N SER A 229 17.74 -3.08 -17.44
CA SER A 229 18.27 -1.93 -16.70
C SER A 229 17.10 -1.16 -16.08
N PHE A 230 17.35 -0.39 -15.03
CA PHE A 230 16.36 0.51 -14.45
C PHE A 230 15.73 1.42 -15.52
N ASP A 231 16.58 1.96 -16.41
CA ASP A 231 16.18 2.92 -17.43
C ASP A 231 15.24 2.28 -18.49
N GLU A 232 15.55 1.06 -18.95
CA GLU A 232 14.70 0.34 -19.91
C GLU A 232 13.40 -0.18 -19.28
N HIS A 233 13.45 -0.62 -18.01
CA HIS A 233 12.25 -1.04 -17.29
C HIS A 233 11.28 0.11 -17.08
N LEU A 234 11.75 1.23 -16.52
CA LEU A 234 10.93 2.41 -16.30
C LEU A 234 10.33 2.93 -17.61
N LYS A 235 11.13 2.97 -18.69
CA LYS A 235 10.65 3.34 -20.02
C LYS A 235 9.56 2.38 -20.51
N ALA A 236 9.76 1.07 -20.43
CA ALA A 236 8.81 0.09 -20.92
C ALA A 236 7.45 0.18 -20.21
N VAL A 237 7.44 0.31 -18.87
CA VAL A 237 6.18 0.45 -18.12
C VAL A 237 5.52 1.80 -18.36
N ARG A 238 6.29 2.89 -18.46
CA ARG A 238 5.73 4.22 -18.74
C ARG A 238 5.18 4.36 -20.15
N GLU A 239 5.81 3.72 -21.14
CA GLU A 239 5.28 3.64 -22.52
C GLU A 239 3.92 2.92 -22.56
N TYR A 240 3.72 1.93 -21.70
CA TYR A 240 2.49 1.15 -21.64
C TYR A 240 1.38 1.84 -20.83
N PHE A 241 1.67 2.25 -19.60
CA PHE A 241 0.69 2.84 -18.68
C PHE A 241 0.53 4.35 -18.84
N GLY A 242 1.41 5.02 -19.59
CA GLY A 242 1.46 6.48 -19.64
C GLY A 242 1.86 7.09 -18.29
N ASP A 243 1.42 8.32 -18.03
CA ASP A 243 1.62 8.99 -16.74
C ASP A 243 0.44 8.74 -15.78
N ASP A 244 0.05 7.47 -15.64
CA ASP A 244 -1.05 7.05 -14.78
C ASP A 244 -0.66 7.10 -13.29
N ALA A 245 -1.19 8.11 -12.59
CA ALA A 245 -0.92 8.32 -11.17
C ALA A 245 -1.48 7.22 -10.26
N ASP A 246 -2.52 6.48 -10.67
CA ASP A 246 -3.05 5.38 -9.88
C ASP A 246 -2.07 4.20 -9.87
N PHE A 247 -1.51 3.86 -11.02
CA PHE A 247 -0.52 2.80 -11.17
C PHE A 247 0.85 3.16 -10.56
N PHE A 248 1.34 4.39 -10.80
CA PHE A 248 2.68 4.82 -10.36
C PHE A 248 2.75 5.27 -8.89
N SER A 249 1.64 5.60 -8.25
CA SER A 249 1.66 6.09 -6.86
C SER A 249 0.47 5.66 -6.01
N LYS A 250 -0.75 6.08 -6.35
CA LYS A 250 -1.90 6.04 -5.41
C LYS A 250 -2.27 4.63 -4.99
N SER A 251 -2.24 3.65 -5.90
CA SER A 251 -2.56 2.26 -5.58
C SER A 251 -1.58 1.67 -4.55
N ALA A 252 -0.28 1.95 -4.69
CA ALA A 252 0.72 1.54 -3.69
C ALA A 252 0.52 2.28 -2.37
N ARG A 253 0.30 3.61 -2.40
CA ARG A 253 0.08 4.42 -1.18
C ARG A 253 -1.10 3.92 -0.36
N LYS A 254 -2.21 3.61 -1.02
CA LYS A 254 -3.41 3.04 -0.42
C LYS A 254 -3.15 1.64 0.15
N LEU A 255 -2.50 0.77 -0.63
CA LEU A 255 -2.23 -0.61 -0.23
C LEU A 255 -1.35 -0.68 1.02
N TYR A 256 -0.20 0.01 1.00
CA TYR A 256 0.78 0.00 2.08
C TYR A 256 0.51 1.05 3.18
N LYS A 257 -0.61 1.77 3.11
CA LYS A 257 -1.02 2.82 4.06
C LYS A 257 0.08 3.88 4.30
N ILE A 258 0.71 4.31 3.21
CA ILE A 258 1.84 5.26 3.24
C ILE A 258 1.38 6.69 3.57
N ASN A 259 0.12 7.01 3.31
CA ASN A 259 -0.41 8.35 3.56
C ASN A 259 -0.30 8.69 5.04
N LYS A 260 0.41 9.80 5.32
CA LYS A 260 0.40 10.39 6.65
C LYS A 260 -1.04 10.76 6.99
N PRO A 261 -1.59 10.29 8.13
CA PRO A 261 -2.91 10.72 8.57
C PRO A 261 -2.95 12.24 8.66
N GLN A 262 -3.88 12.84 7.93
CA GLN A 262 -4.18 14.26 8.03
C GLN A 262 -5.23 14.44 9.11
N THR A 263 -4.96 15.32 10.07
CA THR A 263 -5.92 15.63 11.14
C THR A 263 -6.59 16.95 10.85
N PHE A 264 -7.92 16.93 10.80
CA PHE A 264 -8.76 18.11 10.69
C PHE A 264 -9.50 18.29 12.01
N ALA A 265 -9.59 19.54 12.47
CA ALA A 265 -10.37 19.90 13.62
C ALA A 265 -11.32 21.02 13.22
N ASN A 266 -12.60 20.90 13.57
CA ASN A 266 -13.59 21.90 13.20
C ASN A 266 -14.51 22.25 14.37
N VAL A 267 -15.11 23.43 14.29
CA VAL A 267 -16.10 23.91 15.26
C VAL A 267 -17.36 24.43 14.58
N ILE A 268 -18.51 24.11 15.17
CA ILE A 268 -19.81 24.67 14.79
C ILE A 268 -20.64 24.90 16.05
N ARG A 269 -21.72 25.69 15.95
CA ARG A 269 -22.69 25.81 17.04
C ARG A 269 -23.85 24.84 16.86
N LEU A 270 -24.25 24.23 17.98
CA LEU A 270 -25.46 23.43 18.11
C LEU A 270 -26.61 24.34 18.52
N ARG A 271 -27.75 24.20 17.83
CA ARG A 271 -29.00 24.85 18.23
C ARG A 271 -29.54 24.22 19.50
N PRO A 272 -29.70 24.96 20.62
CA PRO A 272 -30.13 24.40 21.89
C PRO A 272 -31.44 23.61 21.78
N GLU A 273 -32.39 24.11 20.99
CA GLU A 273 -33.70 23.50 20.77
C GLU A 273 -33.66 22.19 19.95
N LYS A 274 -32.55 21.90 19.28
CA LYS A 274 -32.31 20.67 18.51
C LYS A 274 -31.24 19.76 19.12
N ALA A 275 -30.66 20.13 20.25
CA ALA A 275 -29.51 19.43 20.82
C ALA A 275 -29.78 17.94 21.09
N GLU A 276 -30.92 17.62 21.69
CA GLU A 276 -31.30 16.22 21.97
C GLU A 276 -31.62 15.43 20.69
N TYR A 277 -32.12 16.10 19.64
CA TYR A 277 -32.34 15.45 18.35
C TYR A 277 -31.01 15.11 17.67
N TYR A 278 -30.07 16.07 17.65
CA TYR A 278 -28.72 15.87 17.09
C TYR A 278 -27.99 14.70 17.76
N LYS A 279 -28.04 14.61 19.09
CA LYS A 279 -27.44 13.49 19.85
C LYS A 279 -28.09 12.15 19.50
N LYS A 280 -29.41 12.10 19.34
CA LYS A 280 -30.12 10.87 18.93
C LYS A 280 -29.72 10.40 17.54
N LEU A 281 -29.57 11.34 16.59
CA LEU A 281 -29.07 11.02 15.24
C LEU A 281 -27.67 10.40 15.33
N HIS A 282 -26.72 11.02 16.03
CA HIS A 282 -25.33 10.54 16.08
C HIS A 282 -25.13 9.28 16.93
N ALA A 283 -26.02 9.01 17.88
CA ALA A 283 -26.06 7.74 18.60
C ALA A 283 -26.50 6.57 17.69
N ASN A 284 -27.28 6.84 16.64
CA ASN A 284 -27.80 5.85 15.70
C ASN A 284 -27.80 6.40 14.26
N PRO A 285 -26.61 6.55 13.64
CA PRO A 285 -26.51 7.13 12.30
C PRO A 285 -27.17 6.22 11.25
N PHE A 286 -27.54 6.80 10.11
CA PHE A 286 -28.07 5.99 8.99
C PHE A 286 -27.03 4.95 8.56
N SER A 287 -27.49 3.76 8.17
CA SER A 287 -26.66 2.58 8.02
C SER A 287 -25.49 2.75 7.03
N GLY A 288 -25.66 3.52 5.94
CA GLY A 288 -24.58 3.69 4.97
C GLY A 288 -23.67 4.88 5.23
N ILE A 289 -23.97 5.78 6.17
CA ILE A 289 -23.16 6.98 6.43
C ILE A 289 -21.77 6.61 6.91
N ASN A 290 -21.68 5.77 7.94
CA ASN A 290 -20.39 5.32 8.47
C ASN A 290 -19.61 4.46 7.47
N LYS A 291 -20.30 3.79 6.54
CA LYS A 291 -19.64 3.05 5.45
C LYS A 291 -19.04 4.04 4.46
N LYS A 292 -19.81 5.03 4.02
CA LYS A 292 -19.38 6.03 3.05
C LYS A 292 -18.22 6.88 3.55
N ILE A 293 -18.28 7.33 4.80
CA ILE A 293 -17.18 8.06 5.46
C ILE A 293 -15.87 7.27 5.37
N ARG A 294 -15.90 5.96 5.65
CA ARG A 294 -14.72 5.09 5.54
C ARG A 294 -14.27 4.87 4.09
N GLU A 295 -15.21 4.73 3.15
CA GLU A 295 -14.91 4.62 1.72
C GLU A 295 -14.24 5.87 1.13
N CYS A 296 -14.47 7.03 1.75
CA CYS A 296 -13.86 8.31 1.43
C CYS A 296 -12.61 8.60 2.29
N GLY A 297 -11.93 7.57 2.80
CA GLY A 297 -10.62 7.69 3.43
C GLY A 297 -10.60 8.26 4.85
N ILE A 298 -11.76 8.54 5.46
CA ILE A 298 -11.85 8.99 6.85
C ILE A 298 -11.78 7.77 7.78
N THR A 299 -10.71 7.68 8.57
CA THR A 299 -10.43 6.53 9.44
C THR A 299 -10.84 6.76 10.89
N LYS A 300 -10.97 8.02 11.29
CA LYS A 300 -11.49 8.43 12.60
C LYS A 300 -12.33 9.68 12.44
N TYR A 301 -13.50 9.71 13.07
CA TYR A 301 -14.31 10.90 13.14
C TYR A 301 -15.05 10.95 14.48
N GLN A 302 -14.77 11.99 15.27
CA GLN A 302 -15.32 12.16 16.62
C GLN A 302 -15.91 13.55 16.73
N ILE A 303 -17.07 13.67 17.37
CA ILE A 303 -17.73 14.94 17.63
C ILE A 303 -17.97 15.07 19.13
N PHE A 304 -17.45 16.13 19.73
CA PHE A 304 -17.59 16.49 21.13
C PHE A 304 -18.58 17.63 21.26
N ASN A 305 -19.40 17.61 22.31
CA ASN A 305 -20.33 18.70 22.60
C ASN A 305 -19.97 19.36 23.93
N ARG A 306 -19.89 20.69 23.93
CA ARG A 306 -19.83 21.52 25.14
C ARG A 306 -20.81 22.67 24.98
N ASP A 307 -21.85 22.68 25.80
CA ASP A 307 -22.92 23.68 25.74
C ASP A 307 -23.51 23.75 24.31
N ASP A 308 -23.46 24.90 23.68
CA ASP A 308 -23.93 25.15 22.31
C ASP A 308 -22.82 24.99 21.27
N LEU A 309 -21.67 24.40 21.61
CA LEU A 309 -20.57 24.13 20.69
C LEU A 309 -20.43 22.65 20.39
N LEU A 310 -20.10 22.35 19.14
CA LEU A 310 -19.64 21.05 18.68
C LEU A 310 -18.22 21.19 18.15
N PHE A 311 -17.35 20.29 18.56
CA PHE A 311 -15.98 20.17 18.08
C PHE A 311 -15.83 18.83 17.37
N SER A 312 -15.38 18.82 16.12
CA SER A 312 -15.04 17.57 15.46
C SER A 312 -13.52 17.40 15.36
N ILE A 313 -13.08 16.16 15.44
CA ILE A 313 -11.73 15.73 15.10
C ILE A 313 -11.88 14.60 14.09
N MET A 314 -11.26 14.78 12.92
CA MET A 314 -11.27 13.83 11.81
C MET A 314 -9.84 13.46 11.43
N GLU A 315 -9.56 12.16 11.30
CA GLU A 315 -8.34 11.67 10.66
C GLU A 315 -8.68 11.13 9.28
N TYR A 316 -7.96 11.61 8.27
CA TYR A 316 -8.08 11.22 6.88
C TYR A 316 -6.78 10.58 6.40
N CYS A 317 -6.86 9.42 5.77
CA CYS A 317 -5.72 8.66 5.26
C CYS A 317 -5.81 8.36 3.75
N GLY A 318 -6.76 8.98 3.04
CA GLY A 318 -6.84 8.84 1.58
C GLY A 318 -5.80 9.68 0.85
N ASP A 319 -5.79 9.56 -0.48
CA ASP A 319 -4.79 10.18 -1.36
C ASP A 319 -5.17 11.59 -1.82
N ASP A 320 -6.47 11.89 -1.91
CA ASP A 320 -7.01 13.13 -2.45
C ASP A 320 -8.26 13.54 -1.65
N PHE A 321 -8.03 14.41 -0.67
CA PHE A 321 -9.06 14.85 0.26
C PHE A 321 -10.22 15.54 -0.48
N GLU A 322 -9.91 16.39 -1.45
CA GLU A 322 -10.89 17.18 -2.18
C GLU A 322 -11.78 16.29 -3.04
N TYR A 323 -11.18 15.32 -3.74
CA TYR A 323 -11.91 14.29 -4.49
C TYR A 323 -12.81 13.45 -3.59
N ASP A 324 -12.28 12.95 -2.47
CA ASP A 324 -13.04 12.09 -1.56
C ASP A 324 -14.20 12.84 -0.89
N MET A 325 -14.00 14.11 -0.53
CA MET A 325 -15.07 14.96 0.01
C MET A 325 -16.13 15.26 -1.05
N ALA A 326 -15.73 15.50 -2.31
CA ALA A 326 -16.66 15.68 -3.42
C ALA A 326 -17.47 14.40 -3.70
N LYS A 327 -16.83 13.23 -3.68
CA LYS A 327 -17.47 11.92 -3.80
C LYS A 327 -18.47 11.65 -2.68
N MET A 328 -18.14 12.05 -1.45
CA MET A 328 -19.06 11.98 -0.31
C MET A 328 -20.25 12.93 -0.48
N ALA A 329 -20.02 14.15 -0.96
CA ALA A 329 -21.07 15.14 -1.20
C ALA A 329 -22.08 14.75 -2.29
N GLN A 330 -21.67 13.90 -3.24
CA GLN A 330 -22.55 13.36 -4.28
C GLN A 330 -23.37 12.16 -3.81
N ASP A 331 -23.12 11.61 -2.62
CA ASP A 331 -23.80 10.43 -2.11
C ASP A 331 -25.23 10.75 -1.63
N PRO A 332 -26.27 10.08 -2.17
CA PRO A 332 -27.66 10.40 -1.83
C PRO A 332 -28.02 10.18 -0.36
N GLU A 333 -27.44 9.16 0.30
CA GLU A 333 -27.71 8.91 1.72
C GLU A 333 -27.05 9.98 2.59
N THR A 334 -25.83 10.39 2.24
CA THR A 334 -25.12 11.51 2.85
C THR A 334 -25.91 12.82 2.73
N GLN A 335 -26.47 13.11 1.55
CA GLN A 335 -27.31 14.29 1.37
C GLN A 335 -28.57 14.26 2.25
N ARG A 336 -29.23 13.10 2.37
CA ARG A 336 -30.37 12.92 3.28
C ARG A 336 -29.98 13.09 4.74
N TRP A 337 -28.80 12.59 5.13
CA TRP A 337 -28.27 12.78 6.47
C TRP A 337 -28.00 14.26 6.78
N TRP A 338 -27.46 15.02 5.83
CA TRP A 338 -27.27 16.47 5.97
C TRP A 338 -28.59 17.23 6.11
N GLN A 339 -29.65 16.82 5.42
CA GLN A 339 -31.00 17.41 5.60
C GLN A 339 -31.54 17.27 7.03
N GLU A 340 -31.13 16.24 7.79
CA GLU A 340 -31.51 16.07 9.20
C GLU A 340 -30.56 16.78 10.17
N THR A 341 -29.26 16.80 9.85
CA THR A 341 -28.22 17.29 10.76
C THR A 341 -27.94 18.79 10.63
N ASP A 342 -27.96 19.35 9.42
CA ASP A 342 -27.70 20.77 9.19
C ASP A 342 -28.71 21.68 9.90
N PRO A 343 -30.03 21.38 9.94
CA PRO A 343 -30.99 22.17 10.71
C PRO A 343 -30.74 22.17 12.22
N CYS A 344 -29.93 21.25 12.74
CA CYS A 344 -29.53 21.25 14.15
C CYS A 344 -28.40 22.24 14.44
N GLN A 345 -27.76 22.78 13.41
CA GLN A 345 -26.49 23.51 13.53
C GLN A 345 -26.63 24.97 13.10
N MET A 346 -25.67 25.79 13.52
CA MET A 346 -25.48 27.14 13.01
C MET A 346 -23.98 27.46 12.96
N ARG A 347 -23.58 28.25 11.97
CA ARG A 347 -22.19 28.71 11.85
C ARG A 347 -21.76 29.47 13.10
N ILE A 348 -20.51 29.28 13.52
CA ILE A 348 -19.90 30.12 14.56
C ILE A 348 -19.64 31.53 14.03
N ALA A 349 -19.56 32.50 14.93
CA ALA A 349 -19.13 33.85 14.56
C ALA A 349 -17.69 33.81 14.01
N GLY A 350 -17.46 34.51 12.89
CA GLY A 350 -16.15 34.57 12.24
C GLY A 350 -15.87 33.46 11.21
N ALA A 351 -16.76 32.49 11.04
CA ALA A 351 -16.65 31.49 9.96
C ALA A 351 -16.72 32.17 8.58
N PHE A 352 -15.86 31.73 7.66
CA PHE A 352 -15.92 32.16 6.26
C PHE A 352 -17.24 31.71 5.60
N LYS A 353 -17.65 32.39 4.53
CA LYS A 353 -18.90 32.04 3.83
C LYS A 353 -18.88 30.62 3.25
N SER A 354 -17.70 30.13 2.89
CA SER A 354 -17.46 28.77 2.39
C SER A 354 -17.48 27.71 3.49
N GLU A 355 -17.34 28.09 4.76
CA GLU A 355 -17.28 27.15 5.89
C GLU A 355 -18.68 26.90 6.44
N TRP A 356 -19.13 25.65 6.41
CA TRP A 356 -20.27 25.24 7.24
C TRP A 356 -19.81 24.99 8.68
N TRP A 357 -18.88 24.05 8.83
CA TRP A 357 -18.04 23.90 10.01
C TRP A 357 -16.77 24.75 9.82
N ALA A 358 -16.40 25.55 10.82
CA ALA A 358 -15.22 26.42 10.74
C ALA A 358 -13.95 25.64 11.07
N ASP A 359 -12.89 25.83 10.30
CA ASP A 359 -11.60 25.16 10.54
C ASP A 359 -10.93 25.68 11.82
N MET A 360 -10.36 24.77 12.60
CA MET A 360 -9.56 25.08 13.78
C MET A 360 -8.08 24.89 13.49
N LYS A 361 -7.26 25.87 13.89
CA LYS A 361 -5.81 25.79 13.74
C LYS A 361 -5.19 24.92 14.83
N LEU A 362 -4.43 23.90 14.45
CA LEU A 362 -3.59 23.15 15.38
C LEU A 362 -2.52 24.07 15.99
N VAL A 363 -2.50 24.19 17.31
CA VAL A 363 -1.55 25.06 18.05
C VAL A 363 -0.40 24.26 18.68
N TYR A 364 -0.67 23.01 19.09
CA TYR A 364 0.30 22.15 19.76
C TYR A 364 0.07 20.68 19.40
N ASP A 365 1.15 19.95 19.16
CA ASP A 365 1.16 18.50 18.97
C ASP A 365 2.38 17.93 19.69
N LEU A 366 2.14 17.06 20.67
CA LEU A 366 3.17 16.42 21.48
C LEU A 366 4.08 15.51 20.64
N ASN A 367 3.56 14.93 19.55
CA ASN A 367 4.23 13.94 18.73
C ASN A 367 4.82 14.53 17.44
N LYS A 368 4.84 15.86 17.32
CA LYS A 368 5.45 16.54 16.19
C LYS A 368 6.97 16.42 16.29
N ASN A 369 7.53 15.39 15.64
CA ASN A 369 8.97 15.22 15.44
C ASN A 369 9.51 16.23 14.43
#